data_AF-A0A7C7I8X2-F1
#
_entry.id   AF-A0A7C7I8X2-F1
#
_cell.length_a   1.000
_cell.length_b   1.000
_cell.length_c   1.000
_cell.angle_alpha   90.00
_cell.angle_beta   90.00
_cell.angle_gamma   90.00
#
_symmetry.space_group_name_H-M   'P 1'
#
loop_
_entity.id
_entity.type
_entity.pdbx_description
1 polymer ?
#
loop_
_entity_poly.entity_id
_entity_poly.type
_entity_poly.pdbx_seq_one_letter_code
_entity_poly.pdbx_strand_id
1 'polypeptide(L)'
;MRPARSKNEYAMRIAIMGSGGLGGYYGGMLARAGEDVTFIARGAHLEAIRADGLTVKLPSGEEFTLDAKATNDPSEIGPVDLVLFCVKTYDTDA
;
A
#
# COMPACT_ATOMS: atom_id res chain seq x y z
N MET A 1 -27.48 -2.55 -5.99
CA MET A 1 -27.05 -1.18 -5.68
C MET A 1 -26.72 -1.13 -4.19
N ARG A 2 -25.46 -0.88 -3.79
CA ARG A 2 -25.12 -0.81 -2.36
C ARG A 2 -25.58 0.55 -1.78
N PRO A 3 -26.09 0.62 -0.54
CA PRO A 3 -26.57 1.85 0.06
C PRO A 3 -25.42 2.81 0.35
N ALA A 4 -25.74 4.11 0.46
CA ALA A 4 -24.74 5.13 0.67
C ALA A 4 -24.20 5.10 2.12
N ARG A 5 -22.89 4.90 2.26
CA ARG A 5 -22.11 4.92 3.52
C ARG A 5 -21.55 6.33 3.81
N SER A 6 -21.00 6.57 4.99
CA SER A 6 -20.28 7.81 5.30
C SER A 6 -18.89 7.85 4.62
N LYS A 7 -18.27 9.02 4.42
CA LYS A 7 -16.94 9.14 3.76
C LYS A 7 -15.86 8.22 4.36
N ASN A 8 -15.92 7.95 5.67
CA ASN A 8 -14.98 7.08 6.37
C ASN A 8 -15.35 5.59 6.28
N GLU A 9 -16.58 5.27 5.86
CA GLU A 9 -17.07 3.90 5.62
C GLU A 9 -16.95 3.46 4.15
N TYR A 10 -16.46 4.34 3.26
CA TYR A 10 -16.17 4.04 1.86
C TYR A 10 -14.71 3.75 1.55
N ALA A 11 -13.80 3.98 2.50
CA ALA A 11 -12.40 3.65 2.31
C ALA A 11 -12.28 2.12 2.14
N MET A 12 -11.86 1.70 0.96
CA MET A 12 -11.52 0.31 0.68
C MET A 12 -10.31 -0.08 1.51
N ARG A 13 -10.33 -1.30 2.03
CA ARG A 13 -9.14 -1.91 2.62
C ARG A 13 -8.33 -2.53 1.49
N ILE A 14 -7.10 -2.07 1.31
CA ILE A 14 -6.25 -2.45 0.18
C ILE A 14 -4.93 -3.01 0.70
N ALA A 15 -4.58 -4.22 0.27
CA ALA A 15 -3.26 -4.80 0.50
C ALA A 15 -2.37 -4.62 -0.73
N ILE A 16 -1.15 -4.10 -0.54
CA ILE A 16 -0.14 -3.99 -1.60
C ILE A 16 0.88 -5.12 -1.43
N MET A 17 0.74 -6.20 -2.19
CA MET A 17 1.75 -7.28 -2.20
C MET A 17 2.95 -6.86 -3.04
N GLY A 18 4.03 -6.45 -2.38
CA GLY A 18 5.26 -5.99 -3.02
C GLY A 18 5.31 -4.48 -3.17
N SER A 19 5.87 -3.78 -2.19
CA SER A 19 6.00 -2.32 -2.15
C SER A 19 7.22 -1.76 -2.92
N GLY A 20 7.62 -2.40 -4.02
CA GLY A 20 8.68 -1.87 -4.90
C GLY A 20 8.23 -0.60 -5.65
N GLY A 21 8.91 -0.24 -6.74
CA GLY A 21 8.60 1.00 -7.48
C GLY A 21 7.10 1.18 -7.84
N LEU A 22 6.45 0.13 -8.39
CA LEU A 22 5.03 0.20 -8.74
C LEU A 22 4.10 0.11 -7.52
N GLY A 23 4.33 -0.85 -6.63
CA GLY A 23 3.47 -1.04 -5.45
C GLY A 23 3.54 0.14 -4.49
N GLY A 24 4.73 0.67 -4.24
CA GLY A 24 4.93 1.89 -3.45
C GLY A 24 4.26 3.11 -4.09
N TYR A 25 4.39 3.29 -5.42
CA TYR A 25 3.76 4.40 -6.12
C TYR A 25 2.23 4.33 -6.06
N TYR A 26 1.62 3.25 -6.56
CA TYR A 26 0.17 3.15 -6.62
C TYR A 26 -0.46 3.05 -5.22
N GLY A 27 0.15 2.26 -4.32
CA GLY A 27 -0.30 2.18 -2.94
C GLY A 27 -0.21 3.53 -2.22
N GLY A 28 0.87 4.28 -2.43
CA GLY A 28 1.03 5.61 -1.84
C GLY A 28 0.02 6.62 -2.41
N MET A 29 -0.30 6.56 -3.70
CA MET A 29 -1.35 7.39 -4.29
C MET A 29 -2.74 7.05 -3.74
N LEU A 30 -3.06 5.77 -3.54
CA LEU A 30 -4.32 5.32 -2.94
C LEU A 30 -4.44 5.73 -1.47
N ALA A 31 -3.35 5.58 -0.70
CA ALA A 31 -3.29 6.04 0.67
C ALA A 31 -3.45 7.57 0.77
N ARG A 32 -2.81 8.33 -0.14
CA ARG A 32 -3.00 9.78 -0.25
C ARG A 32 -4.43 10.18 -0.61
N ALA A 33 -5.16 9.32 -1.34
CA ALA A 33 -6.58 9.52 -1.66
C ALA A 33 -7.52 9.20 -0.49
N GLY A 34 -7.01 8.63 0.62
CA GLY A 34 -7.76 8.32 1.84
C GLY A 34 -8.21 6.87 1.97
N GLU A 35 -7.70 5.96 1.14
CA GLU A 35 -7.97 4.52 1.26
C GLU A 35 -7.19 3.88 2.42
N ASP A 36 -7.71 2.78 3.00
CA ASP A 36 -7.02 2.03 4.07
C ASP A 36 -6.00 1.07 3.44
N VAL A 37 -4.79 1.58 3.17
CA VAL A 37 -3.73 0.83 2.50
C VAL A 37 -2.75 0.24 3.50
N THR A 38 -2.46 -1.06 3.35
CA THR A 38 -1.37 -1.74 4.06
C THR A 38 -0.37 -2.34 3.06
N PHE A 39 0.91 -2.03 3.25
CA PHE A 39 2.00 -2.49 2.38
C PHE A 39 2.61 -3.78 2.91
N ILE A 40 2.75 -4.78 2.04
CA ILE A 40 3.56 -5.95 2.33
C ILE A 40 4.96 -5.77 1.75
N ALA A 41 5.92 -5.63 2.65
CA ALA A 41 7.33 -5.37 2.37
C ALA A 41 8.22 -6.30 3.19
N ARG A 42 9.52 -6.35 2.87
CA ARG A 42 10.48 -7.18 3.61
C ARG A 42 11.83 -6.49 3.77
N GLY A 43 12.61 -6.94 4.77
CA GLY A 43 13.98 -6.50 5.00
C GLY A 43 14.10 -4.99 5.20
N ALA A 44 15.19 -4.41 4.72
CA ALA A 44 15.52 -2.98 4.92
C ALA A 44 14.41 -2.02 4.45
N HIS A 45 13.63 -2.39 3.44
CA HIS A 45 12.55 -1.52 2.96
C HIS A 45 11.35 -1.50 3.91
N LEU A 46 11.00 -2.63 4.55
CA LEU A 46 9.97 -2.67 5.59
C LEU A 46 10.38 -1.80 6.79
N GLU A 47 11.62 -1.95 7.24
CA GLU A 47 12.15 -1.18 8.37
C GLU A 47 12.15 0.32 8.05
N ALA A 48 12.55 0.71 6.84
CA ALA A 48 12.48 2.11 6.41
C ALA A 48 11.05 2.65 6.39
N ILE A 49 10.06 1.89 5.90
CA ILE A 49 8.67 2.33 5.91
C ILE A 49 8.16 2.51 7.35
N ARG A 50 8.50 1.59 8.26
CA ARG A 50 8.08 1.68 9.67
C ARG A 50 8.73 2.84 10.42
N ALA A 51 9.98 3.17 10.08
CA ALA A 51 10.71 4.26 10.74
C ALA A 51 10.34 5.64 10.19
N ASP A 52 10.27 5.78 8.86
CA ASP A 52 10.22 7.07 8.18
C ASP A 52 8.93 7.28 7.37
N GLY A 53 8.07 6.27 7.28
CA GLY A 53 6.90 6.26 6.41
C GLY A 53 7.26 5.93 4.95
N LEU A 54 6.27 6.07 4.06
CA LEU A 54 6.45 5.87 2.62
C LEU A 54 6.52 7.21 1.90
N THR A 55 7.68 7.51 1.32
CA THR A 55 7.87 8.68 0.46
C THR A 55 7.62 8.32 -1.01
N VAL A 56 6.74 9.07 -1.67
CA VAL A 56 6.47 8.95 -3.10
C VAL A 56 6.94 10.23 -3.79
N LYS A 57 7.76 10.06 -4.83
CA LYS A 57 8.25 11.14 -5.69
C LYS A 57 7.53 11.09 -7.03
N LEU A 58 6.94 12.21 -7.43
CA LEU A 58 6.20 12.34 -8.68
C LEU A 58 7.13 12.87 -9.79
N PRO A 59 6.85 12.54 -11.06
CA PRO A 59 7.59 13.10 -12.20
C PRO A 59 7.53 14.64 -12.29
N SER A 60 6.52 15.26 -11.67
CA SER A 60 6.40 16.71 -11.56
C SER A 60 7.47 17.36 -10.67
N GLY A 61 8.24 16.55 -9.92
CA GLY A 61 9.17 17.02 -8.89
C GLY A 61 8.53 17.19 -7.51
N GLU A 62 7.21 17.02 -7.39
CA GLU A 62 6.53 16.97 -6.10
C GLU A 62 6.88 15.66 -5.38
N GLU A 63 7.06 15.72 -4.05
CA GLU A 63 7.14 14.54 -3.21
C GLU A 63 6.26 14.69 -1.98
N PHE A 64 5.81 13.55 -1.46
CA PHE A 64 5.05 13.50 -0.22
C PHE A 64 5.41 12.22 0.55
N THR A 65 5.33 12.31 1.87
CA THR A 65 5.57 11.18 2.78
C THR A 65 4.29 10.89 3.55
N LEU A 66 3.93 9.62 3.63
CA LEU A 66 2.76 9.13 4.36
C LEU A 66 3.20 8.26 5.52
N ASP A 67 2.50 8.39 6.64
CA ASP A 67 2.54 7.37 7.69
C ASP A 67 1.84 6.11 7.16
N ALA A 68 2.63 5.09 6.84
CA ALA A 68 2.19 3.94 6.07
C ALA A 68 2.20 2.67 6.93
N LYS A 69 1.06 1.97 6.97
CA LYS A 69 0.97 0.64 7.58
C LYS A 69 1.78 -0.35 6.75
N ALA A 70 2.74 -1.03 7.37
CA ALA A 70 3.55 -2.03 6.67
C ALA A 70 3.86 -3.26 7.53
N THR A 71 3.81 -4.41 6.89
CA THR A 71 4.12 -5.71 7.49
C THR A 71 4.85 -6.62 6.51
N ASN A 72 5.57 -7.63 7.01
CA ASN A 72 6.07 -8.76 6.23
C ASN A 72 5.14 -9.98 6.31
N ASP A 73 4.10 -9.94 7.14
CA ASP A 73 3.15 -11.03 7.31
C ASP A 73 1.75 -10.60 6.83
N PRO A 74 1.30 -11.06 5.65
CA PRO A 74 -0.02 -10.75 5.13
C PRO A 74 -1.18 -11.16 6.07
N SER A 75 -0.97 -12.14 6.96
CA SER A 75 -2.02 -12.62 7.87
C SER A 75 -2.42 -11.58 8.92
N GLU A 76 -1.55 -10.62 9.23
CA GLU A 76 -1.80 -9.53 10.19
C GLU A 76 -2.81 -8.50 9.67
N ILE A 77 -3.07 -8.45 8.36
CA ILE A 77 -3.91 -7.42 7.72
C ILE A 77 -5.41 -7.72 7.88
N GLY A 78 -5.73 -9.01 7.99
CA GLY A 78 -7.10 -9.54 7.91
C GLY A 78 -7.70 -9.38 6.50
N PRO A 79 -9.03 -9.58 6.36
CA PRO A 79 -9.71 -9.45 5.07
C PRO A 79 -9.62 -8.04 4.48
N VAL A 80 -9.41 -7.98 3.16
CA VAL A 80 -9.32 -6.74 2.37
C VAL A 80 -10.28 -6.78 1.18
N ASP A 81 -10.65 -5.60 0.68
CA ASP A 81 -11.52 -5.47 -0.51
C ASP A 81 -10.73 -5.68 -1.81
N LEU A 82 -9.43 -5.35 -1.80
CA LEU A 82 -8.55 -5.42 -2.96
C LEU A 82 -7.13 -5.84 -2.54
N VAL A 83 -6.52 -6.71 -3.36
CA VAL A 83 -5.08 -6.97 -3.32
C VAL A 83 -4.46 -6.48 -4.63
N LEU A 84 -3.50 -5.56 -4.53
CA LEU A 84 -2.64 -5.18 -5.65
C LEU A 84 -1.36 -6.00 -5.58
N PHE A 85 -1.24 -6.98 -6.47
CA PHE A 85 -0.07 -7.84 -6.54
C PHE A 85 0.98 -7.22 -7.46
N CYS A 86 2.01 -6.64 -6.86
CA CYS A 86 3.05 -5.85 -7.51
C CYS A 86 4.45 -6.48 -7.37
N VAL A 87 4.51 -7.77 -7.05
CA VAL A 87 5.74 -8.56 -7.07
C VAL A 87 6.15 -8.81 -8.52
N LYS A 88 7.46 -8.80 -8.79
CA LYS A 88 7.97 -9.05 -10.14
C LYS A 88 7.80 -10.52 -10.49
N THR A 89 7.47 -10.81 -11.74
CA THR A 89 7.09 -12.17 -12.20
C THR A 89 8.15 -13.25 -11.99
N TYR A 90 9.42 -12.90 -11.84
CA TYR A 90 10.47 -13.86 -11.53
C TYR A 90 10.55 -14.26 -10.05
N ASP A 91 9.85 -13.55 -9.18
CA ASP A 91 9.72 -13.85 -7.75
C ASP A 91 8.38 -14.58 -7.44
N THR A 92 7.61 -14.95 -8.48
CA THR A 92 6.35 -15.69 -8.36
C THR A 92 6.49 -17.10 -8.92
N ASP A 93 5.74 -18.04 -8.37
CA ASP A 93 5.63 -19.39 -8.91
C ASP A 93 5.05 -19.40 -10.34
N ALA A 94 5.30 -20.49 -11.07
CA ALA A 94 4.83 -20.72 -12.45
C ALA A 94 3.41 -21.30 -12.50
#